data_AF-A0A3D2AIE8-F1
#
_entry.id   AF-A0A3D2AIE8-F1
#
_cell.length_a   1.000
_cell.length_b   1.000
_cell.length_c   1.000
_cell.angle_alpha   90.00
_cell.angle_beta   90.00
_cell.angle_gamma   90.00
#
_symmetry.space_group_name_H-M   'P 1'
#
loop_
_entity.id
_entity.type
_entity.pdbx_description
1 polymer ?
#
loop_
_entity_poly.entity_id
_entity_poly.type
_entity_poly.pdbx_seq_one_letter_code
_entity_poly.pdbx_strand_id
1 'polypeptide(L)' 'FLIKENHIAACGGIAAAISTARLQEPNKPVEVEVESMDELQQALDAGADRIMLDNFTLREMRDSVALAAG' A
#
# COMPACT_ATOMS: atom_id res chain seq x y z
N PHE A 1 -9.02 6.42 -3.12
CA PHE A 1 -9.24 5.21 -3.91
C PHE A 1 -8.58 4.09 -3.13
N LEU A 2 -9.34 3.07 -2.75
CA LEU A 2 -8.83 1.97 -1.92
C LEU A 2 -8.43 0.79 -2.82
N ILE A 3 -7.16 0.43 -2.76
CA ILE A 3 -6.57 -0.74 -3.41
C ILE A 3 -6.57 -1.89 -2.40
N LYS A 4 -7.20 -3.00 -2.76
CA LYS A 4 -7.24 -4.27 -2.01
C LYS A 4 -6.55 -5.38 -2.80
N GLU A 5 -6.33 -6.55 -2.18
CA GLU A 5 -5.75 -7.75 -2.80
C GLU A 5 -6.24 -8.04 -4.23
N ASN A 6 -7.55 -7.99 -4.48
CA ASN A 6 -8.13 -8.25 -5.80
C ASN A 6 -7.63 -7.28 -6.89
N HIS A 7 -7.39 -6.02 -6.52
CA HIS A 7 -6.85 -5.00 -7.42
C HIS A 7 -5.36 -5.21 -7.68
N ILE A 8 -4.61 -5.56 -6.63
CA ILE A 8 -3.18 -5.89 -6.69
C ILE A 8 -2.98 -7.08 -7.63
N ALA A 9 -3.75 -8.16 -7.45
CA ALA A 9 -3.71 -9.35 -8.28
C ALA A 9 -4.07 -9.04 -9.74
N ALA A 10 -5.11 -8.25 -9.98
CA ALA A 10 -5.52 -7.84 -11.33
C ALA A 10 -4.48 -6.97 -12.05
N CYS A 11 -3.72 -6.16 -11.30
CA CYS A 11 -2.67 -5.29 -11.85
C CYS A 11 -1.29 -5.98 -11.91
N GLY A 12 -1.14 -7.17 -11.33
CA GLY A 12 0.13 -7.90 -11.28
C GLY A 12 1.12 -7.38 -10.23
N GLY A 13 0.64 -6.68 -9.19
CA GLY A 13 1.47 -6.21 -8.07
C GLY A 13 1.10 -4.83 -7.55
N ILE A 14 1.64 -4.48 -6.37
CA ILE A 14 1.32 -3.24 -5.64
C ILE A 14 1.73 -1.99 -6.42
N ALA A 15 2.96 -1.95 -6.92
CA ALA A 15 3.46 -0.81 -7.68
C ALA A 15 2.61 -0.54 -8.94
N ALA A 16 2.24 -1.60 -9.66
CA ALA A 16 1.38 -1.50 -10.84
C ALA A 16 -0.03 -1.02 -10.49
N ALA A 17 -0.60 -1.53 -9.39
CA ALA A 17 -1.91 -1.10 -8.90
C ALA A 17 -1.92 0.39 -8.52
N ILE A 18 -0.92 0.86 -7.78
CA ILE A 18 -0.79 2.27 -7.37
C ILE A 18 -0.60 3.17 -8.59
N SER A 19 0.31 2.81 -9.52
CA SER A 19 0.51 3.55 -10.75
C SER A 19 -0.77 3.65 -11.58
N THR A 20 -1.51 2.54 -11.68
CA THR A 20 -2.77 2.50 -12.44
C THR A 20 -3.83 3.38 -11.78
N ALA A 21 -3.97 3.33 -10.45
CA ALA A 21 -4.91 4.18 -9.72
C ALA A 21 -4.59 5.67 -9.90
N ARG A 22 -3.30 6.05 -9.85
CA ARG A 22 -2.87 7.44 -10.08
C ARG A 22 -3.16 7.92 -11.51
N LEU A 23 -3.05 7.04 -12.51
CA LEU A 23 -3.38 7.39 -13.89
C LEU A 23 -4.89 7.56 -14.11
N GLN A 24 -5.71 6.70 -13.50
CA GLN A 24 -7.16 6.73 -13.66
C GLN A 24 -7.81 7.87 -12.87
N GLU A 25 -7.31 8.14 -11.67
CA GLU A 25 -7.93 9.06 -10.71
C GLU A 25 -6.86 9.99 -10.06
N PRO A 26 -6.19 10.85 -10.84
CA PRO A 26 -5.01 11.61 -10.40
C PRO A 26 -5.26 12.57 -9.23
N ASN A 27 -6.51 12.96 -9.00
CA ASN A 27 -6.89 13.89 -7.94
C ASN A 27 -7.39 13.21 -6.66
N LYS A 28 -7.45 11.87 -6.61
CA LYS A 28 -7.91 11.13 -5.43
C LYS A 28 -6.70 10.54 -4.69
N PRO A 29 -6.67 10.62 -3.35
CA PRO A 29 -5.63 9.94 -2.58
C PRO A 29 -5.70 8.43 -2.81
N VAL A 30 -4.56 7.78 -2.94
CA VAL A 30 -4.41 6.33 -3.08
C VAL A 30 -4.13 5.73 -1.71
N GLU A 31 -5.03 4.86 -1.28
CA GLU A 31 -4.90 4.06 -0.08
C GLU A 31 -4.72 2.60 -0.49
N VAL A 32 -3.77 1.89 0.11
CA VAL A 32 -3.48 0.49 -0.20
C VAL A 32 -3.46 -0.35 1.07
N GLU A 33 -4.08 -1.53 0.99
CA GLU A 33 -4.05 -2.57 2.01
C GLU A 33 -2.83 -3.46 1.79
N VAL A 34 -2.05 -3.72 2.85
CA VAL A 34 -0.86 -4.57 2.82
C VAL A 34 -0.94 -5.59 3.94
N GLU A 35 -0.46 -6.80 3.67
CA GLU A 35 -0.49 -7.96 4.58
C GLU A 35 0.91 -8.36 5.07
N SER A 36 1.97 -7.71 4.56
CA SER A 36 3.35 -8.01 4.97
C SER A 36 4.29 -6.80 4.93
N MET A 37 5.43 -6.89 5.62
CA MET A 37 6.46 -5.86 5.62
C MET A 37 7.05 -5.61 4.21
N ASP A 38 7.09 -6.63 3.36
CA ASP A 38 7.56 -6.49 1.98
C ASP A 38 6.56 -5.66 1.14
N GLU A 39 5.27 -5.95 1.28
CA GLU A 39 4.21 -5.18 0.64
C GLU A 39 4.15 -3.73 1.12
N LEU A 40 4.36 -3.51 2.43
CA LEU A 40 4.51 -2.17 3.00
C LEU A 40 5.65 -1.40 2.31
N GLN A 41 6.83 -2.02 2.15
CA GLN A 41 7.96 -1.40 1.47
C GLN A 41 7.61 -1.05 0.03
N GLN A 42 6.99 -1.98 -0.71
CA GLN A 42 6.56 -1.72 -2.09
C GLN A 42 5.56 -0.57 -2.19
N ALA A 43 4.62 -0.47 -1.24
CA ALA A 43 3.62 0.59 -1.19
C ALA A 43 4.25 1.96 -0.88
N LEU A 44 5.23 2.01 0.04
CA LEU A 44 6.00 3.22 0.34
C LEU A 44 6.81 3.67 -0.87
N ASP A 45 7.54 2.76 -1.52
CA ASP A 45 8.36 3.05 -2.70
C ASP A 45 7.53 3.51 -3.89
N ALA A 46 6.33 2.94 -4.06
CA ALA A 46 5.36 3.35 -5.08
C ALA A 46 4.65 4.69 -4.74
N GLY A 47 4.91 5.23 -3.54
CA GLY A 47 4.37 6.50 -3.09
C GLY A 47 2.87 6.45 -2.83
N ALA A 48 2.35 5.42 -2.16
CA ALA A 48 0.97 5.44 -1.67
C ALA A 48 0.74 6.64 -0.72
N ASP A 49 -0.44 7.25 -0.77
CA ASP A 49 -0.77 8.38 0.13
C ASP A 49 -1.17 7.90 1.53
N ARG A 50 -1.73 6.68 1.62
CA ARG A 50 -2.11 5.99 2.86
C ARG A 50 -1.87 4.50 2.73
N ILE A 51 -1.48 3.86 3.83
CA ILE A 51 -1.24 2.42 3.89
C ILE A 51 -2.02 1.86 5.07
N MET A 52 -2.83 0.83 4.81
CA MET A 52 -3.61 0.10 5.80
C MET A 52 -2.89 -1.23 6.09
N LEU A 53 -2.49 -1.43 7.33
CA LEU A 53 -1.84 -2.65 7.79
C LEU A 53 -2.93 -3.68 8.16
N ASP A 54 -3.11 -4.73 7.35
CA ASP A 54 -4.09 -5.77 7.63
C ASP A 54 -3.45 -6.97 8.36
N ASN A 55 -4.04 -7.34 9.50
CA ASN A 55 -3.59 -8.46 10.34
C ASN A 55 -2.13 -8.42 10.85
N PHE A 56 -1.52 -7.24 10.95
CA PHE A 56 -0.19 -7.08 11.56
C PHE A 56 -0.25 -7.30 13.07
N THR A 57 0.76 -7.97 13.62
CA THR A 57 0.97 -8.04 15.08
C THR A 57 1.35 -6.67 15.65
N LEU A 58 1.22 -6.49 16.96
CA LEU A 58 1.67 -5.27 17.65
C LEU A 58 3.16 -4.97 17.42
N ARG A 59 3.99 -6.01 17.22
CA ARG A 59 5.41 -5.84 16.92
C ARG A 59 5.59 -5.31 15.51
N GLU A 60 4.98 -5.98 14.53
CA GLU A 60 5.08 -5.58 13.13
C GLU A 60 4.52 -4.18 12.93
N MET A 61 3.40 -3.81 13.57
CA MET A 61 2.88 -2.44 13.47
C MET A 61 3.87 -1.38 13.97
N ARG A 62 4.65 -1.66 15.02
CA ARG A 62 5.71 -0.73 15.48
C ARG A 62 6.85 -0.65 14.47
N ASP A 63 7.23 -1.78 13.92
CA ASP A 63 8.27 -1.85 12.90
C ASP A 63 7.81 -1.13 11.61
N SER A 64 6.52 -1.22 11.25
CA SER A 64 5.90 -0.50 10.12
C SER A 64 5.90 1.02 10.30
N VAL A 65 5.55 1.50 11.49
CA VAL A 65 5.60 2.93 11.84
C VAL A 65 7.03 3.46 11.75
N ALA A 66 8.00 2.69 12.28
CA ALA A 66 9.41 3.04 12.17
C ALA A 66 9.90 3.09 10.71
N LEU A 67 9.46 2.13 9.89
CA LEU A 67 9.81 2.06 8.46
C LEU A 67 9.21 3.21 7.66
N ALA A 68 7.96 3.58 7.92
CA ALA A 68 7.26 4.66 7.24
C ALA A 68 7.77 6.06 7.64
N ALA A 69 8.68 6.14 8.62
CA ALA A 69 9.17 7.39 9.21
C ALA A 69 8.04 8.30 9.76
N GLY A 70 6.97 7.69 10.28
CA GLY A 70 5.78 8.37 10.82
C GLY A 70 4.98 7.50 11.79
#